data_AF-A0A368N783-F1
#
_entry.id   AF-A0A368N783-F1
#
_cell.length_a   1.000
_cell.length_b   1.000
_cell.length_c   1.000
_cell.angle_alpha   90.00
_cell.angle_beta   90.00
_cell.angle_gamma   90.00
#
_symmetry.space_group_name_H-M   'P 1'
#
loop_
_entity.id
_entity.type
_entity.pdbx_description
1 polymer ?
#
loop_
_entity_poly.entity_id
_entity_poly.type
_entity_poly.pdbx_seq_one_letter_code
_entity_poly.pdbx_strand_id
1 'polypeptide(L)'
;MNFDEFTGTVQHRLELPGTGETLRAIRATLITLGQRLPEGNAEDLAASLPVEIKWYPTGAVDEHGQRFDWQEFVSRVSEIERADPADAAYHARVIVDLVRTLVPESDFQQLRDLLPESEDDENWRKLFEIVDAGGWGDAAEAQTGGGPQPDATGGDELGEMDRGSDPAE
;
A
#
# COMPACT_ATOMS: atom_id res chain seq x y z
N MET A 1 -9.64 -1.86 -9.57
CA MET A 1 -8.44 -2.66 -9.29
C MET A 1 -8.82 -4.12 -9.22
N ASN A 2 -8.13 -4.99 -9.94
CA ASN A 2 -8.24 -6.46 -9.83
C ASN A 2 -7.08 -7.04 -8.97
N PHE A 3 -7.02 -8.36 -8.81
CA PHE A 3 -5.98 -9.03 -8.00
C PHE A 3 -4.55 -8.83 -8.54
N ASP A 4 -4.35 -8.93 -9.86
CA ASP A 4 -3.04 -8.78 -10.48
C ASP A 4 -2.56 -7.32 -10.38
N GLU A 5 -3.46 -6.35 -10.58
CA GLU A 5 -3.20 -4.92 -10.39
C GLU A 5 -2.85 -4.60 -8.92
N PHE A 6 -3.59 -5.16 -7.95
CA PHE A 6 -3.32 -4.98 -6.52
C PHE A 6 -1.95 -5.55 -6.15
N THR A 7 -1.72 -6.81 -6.51
CA THR A 7 -0.47 -7.52 -6.19
C THR A 7 0.72 -6.86 -6.89
N GLY A 8 0.61 -6.51 -8.17
CA GLY A 8 1.65 -5.78 -8.91
C GLY A 8 1.94 -4.40 -8.31
N THR A 9 0.92 -3.69 -7.83
CA THR A 9 1.10 -2.39 -7.15
C THR A 9 1.85 -2.56 -5.83
N VAL A 10 1.47 -3.53 -4.98
CA VAL A 10 2.21 -3.81 -3.73
C VAL A 10 3.64 -4.24 -4.02
N GLN A 11 3.86 -5.14 -5.00
CA GLN A 11 5.19 -5.61 -5.37
C GLN A 11 6.09 -4.44 -5.80
N HIS A 12 5.57 -3.54 -6.64
CA HIS A 12 6.31 -2.38 -7.12
C HIS A 12 6.64 -1.39 -5.97
N ARG A 13 5.65 -1.06 -5.14
CA ARG A 13 5.80 -0.11 -4.03
C ARG A 13 6.76 -0.56 -2.93
N LEU A 14 6.94 -1.87 -2.79
CA LEU A 14 7.82 -2.52 -1.80
C LEU A 14 9.12 -3.08 -2.41
N GLU A 15 9.33 -2.91 -3.72
CA GLU A 15 10.48 -3.47 -4.46
C GLU A 15 10.72 -4.97 -4.23
N LEU A 16 9.65 -5.73 -3.95
CA LEU A 16 9.76 -7.14 -3.53
C LEU A 16 10.23 -8.04 -4.68
N PRO A 17 11.12 -9.01 -4.40
CA PRO A 17 11.83 -9.78 -5.43
C PRO A 17 10.91 -10.75 -6.20
N GLY A 18 9.67 -10.94 -5.74
CA GLY A 18 8.71 -11.84 -6.38
C GLY A 18 7.28 -11.70 -5.88
N THR A 19 6.36 -12.25 -6.67
CA THR A 19 4.94 -12.36 -6.34
C THR A 19 4.71 -13.22 -5.09
N GLY A 20 5.59 -14.20 -4.83
CA GLY A 20 5.49 -15.07 -3.65
C GLY A 20 5.72 -14.33 -2.33
N GLU A 21 6.66 -13.39 -2.31
CA GLU A 21 6.97 -12.50 -1.18
C GLU A 21 5.84 -11.50 -1.00
N THR A 22 5.40 -10.89 -2.10
CA THR A 22 4.30 -9.92 -2.15
C THR A 22 3.00 -10.50 -1.57
N LEU A 23 2.62 -11.71 -1.99
CA LEU A 23 1.42 -12.37 -1.46
C LEU A 23 1.56 -12.81 0.00
N ARG A 24 2.79 -13.09 0.48
CA ARG A 24 3.03 -13.33 1.91
C ARG A 24 2.81 -12.04 2.71
N ALA A 25 3.34 -10.91 2.27
CA ALA A 25 3.16 -9.61 2.93
C ALA A 25 1.69 -9.16 2.98
N ILE A 26 0.98 -9.26 1.85
CA ILE A 26 -0.47 -8.97 1.76
C ILE A 26 -1.25 -9.86 2.72
N ARG A 27 -1.02 -11.18 2.68
CA ARG A 27 -1.72 -12.14 3.52
C ARG A 27 -1.44 -11.91 5.00
N ALA A 28 -0.18 -11.70 5.38
CA ALA A 28 0.24 -11.46 6.75
C ALA A 28 -0.43 -10.22 7.33
N THR A 29 -0.33 -9.10 6.61
CA THR A 29 -0.94 -7.82 7.00
C THR A 29 -2.45 -7.95 7.16
N LEU A 30 -3.15 -8.46 6.15
CA LEU A 30 -4.61 -8.44 6.14
C LEU A 30 -5.25 -9.47 7.08
N ILE A 31 -4.68 -10.68 7.23
CA ILE A 31 -5.16 -11.64 8.24
C ILE A 31 -4.97 -11.06 9.65
N THR A 32 -3.80 -10.51 9.94
CA THR A 32 -3.52 -9.96 11.28
C THR A 32 -4.41 -8.73 11.55
N LEU A 33 -4.68 -7.89 10.56
CA LEU A 33 -5.63 -6.79 10.71
C LEU A 33 -7.07 -7.30 10.96
N GLY A 34 -7.50 -8.32 10.20
CA GLY A 34 -8.81 -8.96 10.40
C GLY A 34 -8.98 -9.58 11.79
N GLN A 35 -7.92 -10.17 12.37
CA GLN A 35 -7.92 -10.65 13.76
C GLN A 35 -8.17 -9.53 14.78
N ARG A 36 -7.61 -8.33 14.55
CA ARG A 36 -7.76 -7.17 15.45
C ARG A 36 -9.15 -6.55 15.41
N LEU A 37 -9.78 -6.57 14.22
CA LEU A 37 -11.07 -5.94 13.95
C LEU A 37 -12.24 -6.83 14.36
N PRO A 38 -13.38 -6.27 14.82
CA PRO A 38 -14.65 -6.99 14.84
C PRO A 38 -15.04 -7.47 13.43
N GLU A 39 -15.68 -8.64 13.35
CA GLU A 39 -16.02 -9.33 12.10
C GLU A 39 -16.68 -8.41 11.06
N GLY A 40 -17.78 -7.73 11.42
CA GLY A 40 -18.48 -6.82 10.50
C GLY A 40 -17.61 -5.64 10.01
N ASN A 41 -16.72 -5.11 10.84
CA ASN A 41 -15.81 -4.03 10.40
C ASN A 41 -14.71 -4.55 9.47
N ALA A 42 -14.30 -5.81 9.63
CA ALA A 42 -13.42 -6.48 8.68
C ALA A 42 -14.15 -6.76 7.35
N GLU A 43 -15.44 -7.12 7.37
CA GLU A 43 -16.27 -7.25 6.17
C GLU A 43 -16.45 -5.92 5.43
N ASP A 44 -16.76 -4.83 6.14
CA ASP A 44 -16.91 -3.48 5.58
C ASP A 44 -15.62 -3.03 4.88
N LEU A 45 -14.46 -3.13 5.57
CA LEU A 45 -13.14 -2.82 4.99
C LEU A 45 -12.84 -3.69 3.76
N ALA A 46 -13.27 -4.95 3.77
CA ALA A 46 -13.02 -5.90 2.70
C ALA A 46 -13.98 -5.74 1.50
N ALA A 47 -15.11 -5.04 1.65
CA ALA A 47 -16.18 -4.97 0.66
C ALA A 47 -15.74 -4.41 -0.71
N SER A 48 -14.75 -3.50 -0.71
CA SER A 48 -14.22 -2.86 -1.92
C SER A 48 -12.90 -3.48 -2.44
N LEU A 49 -12.39 -4.52 -1.78
CA LEU A 49 -11.14 -5.19 -2.18
C LEU A 49 -11.40 -6.25 -3.28
N PRO A 50 -10.39 -6.58 -4.12
CA PRO A 50 -10.50 -7.68 -5.08
C PRO A 50 -10.90 -9.01 -4.41
N VAL A 51 -11.60 -9.89 -5.13
CA VAL A 51 -12.30 -11.06 -4.54
C VAL A 51 -11.36 -12.05 -3.84
N GLU A 52 -10.11 -12.15 -4.28
CA GLU A 52 -9.05 -12.94 -3.66
C GLU A 52 -8.44 -12.24 -2.44
N ILE A 53 -8.33 -10.91 -2.48
CA ILE A 53 -7.72 -10.09 -1.42
C ILE A 53 -8.67 -9.95 -0.22
N LYS A 54 -9.97 -9.74 -0.48
CA LYS A 54 -11.00 -9.58 0.56
C LYS A 54 -11.17 -10.80 1.47
N TRP A 55 -10.71 -11.97 1.02
CA TRP A 55 -10.72 -13.21 1.80
C TRP A 55 -9.74 -13.15 2.98
N TYR A 56 -8.62 -12.45 2.84
CA TYR A 56 -7.58 -12.39 3.89
C TYR A 56 -8.03 -11.72 5.20
N PRO A 57 -8.68 -10.54 5.20
CA PRO A 57 -9.18 -9.95 6.45
C PRO A 57 -10.49 -10.57 6.93
N THR A 58 -11.14 -11.45 6.16
CA THR A 58 -12.42 -12.10 6.51
C THR A 58 -12.25 -13.61 6.69
N GLY A 59 -12.70 -14.45 5.77
CA GLY A 59 -12.77 -15.91 5.97
C GLY A 59 -11.44 -16.67 6.10
N ALA A 60 -10.29 -15.99 6.00
CA ALA A 60 -8.99 -16.53 6.42
C ALA A 60 -8.66 -16.28 7.91
N VAL A 61 -9.56 -15.65 8.67
CA VAL A 61 -9.46 -15.34 10.09
C VAL A 61 -10.36 -16.28 10.89
N ASP A 62 -9.79 -17.04 11.82
CA ASP A 62 -10.56 -17.96 12.68
C ASP A 62 -11.25 -17.25 13.87
N GLU A 63 -10.68 -16.12 14.35
CA GLU A 63 -11.18 -15.36 15.49
C GLU A 63 -10.97 -13.85 15.28
N HIS A 64 -12.07 -13.11 15.22
CA HIS A 64 -12.14 -11.65 15.11
C HIS A 64 -12.21 -10.94 16.47
N GLY A 65 -11.89 -9.65 16.49
CA GLY A 65 -12.03 -8.78 17.67
C GLY A 65 -11.02 -9.05 18.78
N GLN A 66 -9.91 -9.72 18.46
CA GLN A 66 -8.79 -9.92 19.38
C GLN A 66 -8.21 -8.57 19.82
N ARG A 67 -7.64 -8.51 21.03
CA ARG A 67 -6.95 -7.32 21.52
C ARG A 67 -5.45 -7.53 21.55
N PHE A 68 -4.76 -6.71 20.79
CA PHE A 68 -3.32 -6.59 20.77
C PHE A 68 -2.93 -5.22 20.21
N ASP A 69 -1.71 -4.78 20.54
CA ASP A 69 -1.18 -3.48 20.15
C ASP A 69 -0.41 -3.55 18.81
N TRP A 70 0.13 -2.40 18.40
CA TRP A 70 0.99 -2.28 17.22
C TRP A 70 2.23 -3.20 17.26
N GLN A 71 2.83 -3.44 18.42
CA GLN A 71 4.06 -4.24 18.53
C GLN A 71 3.76 -5.73 18.27
N GLU A 72 2.70 -6.25 18.88
CA GLU A 72 2.22 -7.61 18.67
C GLU A 72 1.69 -7.82 17.24
N PHE A 73 1.03 -6.80 16.65
CA PHE A 73 0.67 -6.82 15.22
C PHE A 73 1.90 -7.00 14.34
N VAL A 74 2.95 -6.19 14.53
CA VAL A 74 4.20 -6.30 13.75
C VAL A 74 4.90 -7.64 13.97
N SER A 75 4.91 -8.18 15.19
CA SER A 75 5.47 -9.51 15.48
C SER A 75 4.77 -10.60 14.67
N ARG A 76 3.42 -10.61 14.68
CA ARG A 76 2.61 -11.58 13.92
C ARG A 76 2.84 -11.45 12.41
N VAL A 77 2.87 -10.23 11.87
CA VAL A 77 3.11 -10.00 10.44
C VAL A 77 4.50 -10.52 10.04
N SER A 78 5.54 -10.16 10.80
CA SER A 78 6.93 -10.60 10.62
C SER A 78 7.05 -12.14 10.63
N GLU A 79 6.42 -12.81 11.60
CA GLU A 79 6.40 -14.28 11.71
C GLU A 79 5.73 -14.95 10.50
N ILE A 80 4.61 -14.42 10.01
CA ILE A 80 3.84 -14.99 8.90
C ILE A 80 4.57 -14.80 7.56
N GLU A 81 5.11 -13.61 7.29
CA GLU A 81 5.76 -13.33 6.00
C GLU A 81 7.22 -13.79 5.92
N ARG A 82 7.88 -13.91 7.09
CA ARG A 82 9.32 -14.18 7.31
C ARG A 82 10.24 -13.05 6.87
N ALA A 83 9.96 -11.83 7.31
CA ALA A 83 10.82 -10.66 7.19
C ALA A 83 11.18 -10.09 8.58
N ASP A 84 12.16 -9.20 8.65
CA ASP A 84 12.51 -8.53 9.91
C ASP A 84 11.36 -7.59 10.36
N PRO A 85 11.17 -7.35 11.68
CA PRO A 85 10.04 -6.55 12.17
C PRO A 85 9.96 -5.12 11.59
N ALA A 86 11.09 -4.52 11.21
CA ALA A 86 11.12 -3.21 10.55
C ALA A 86 10.52 -3.25 9.14
N ASP A 87 10.85 -4.29 8.36
CA ASP A 87 10.32 -4.51 7.02
C ASP A 87 8.82 -4.82 7.10
N ALA A 88 8.42 -5.70 8.03
CA ALA A 88 7.01 -6.05 8.27
C ALA A 88 6.14 -4.84 8.64
N ALA A 89 6.66 -3.94 9.48
CA ALA A 89 6.02 -2.67 9.79
C ALA A 89 5.85 -1.80 8.53
N TYR A 90 6.88 -1.68 7.69
CA TYR A 90 6.84 -0.92 6.44
C TYR A 90 5.87 -1.53 5.41
N HIS A 91 5.92 -2.85 5.20
CA HIS A 91 5.02 -3.60 4.34
C HIS A 91 3.56 -3.34 4.71
N ALA A 92 3.22 -3.47 6.00
CA ALA A 92 1.87 -3.27 6.50
C ALA A 92 1.35 -1.84 6.22
N ARG A 93 2.19 -0.81 6.41
CA ARG A 93 1.85 0.59 6.12
C ARG A 93 1.56 0.81 4.64
N VAL A 94 2.39 0.27 3.75
CA VAL A 94 2.21 0.41 2.28
C VAL A 94 0.97 -0.35 1.79
N ILE A 95 0.67 -1.50 2.39
CA ILE A 95 -0.53 -2.28 2.07
C ILE A 95 -1.79 -1.56 2.57
N VAL A 96 -1.77 -0.98 3.78
CA VAL A 96 -2.90 -0.19 4.31
C VAL A 96 -3.09 1.13 3.56
N ASP A 97 -2.01 1.77 3.11
CA ASP A 97 -2.09 2.90 2.17
C ASP A 97 -2.74 2.49 0.83
N LEU A 98 -2.41 1.32 0.28
CA LEU A 98 -3.10 0.87 -0.93
C LEU A 98 -4.58 0.59 -0.66
N VAL A 99 -4.93 -0.06 0.45
CA VAL A 99 -6.32 -0.29 0.88
C VAL A 99 -7.09 1.03 1.01
N ARG A 100 -6.46 2.07 1.60
CA ARG A 100 -7.02 3.42 1.74
C ARG A 100 -7.49 4.03 0.41
N THR A 101 -6.83 3.71 -0.71
CA THR A 101 -7.22 4.21 -2.05
C THR A 101 -8.41 3.46 -2.67
N LEU A 102 -8.79 2.31 -2.12
CA LEU A 102 -9.81 1.42 -2.67
C LEU A 102 -11.12 1.45 -1.89
N VAL A 103 -11.05 1.65 -0.56
CA VAL A 103 -12.22 1.66 0.32
C VAL A 103 -12.85 3.06 0.44
N PRO A 104 -14.16 3.16 0.71
CA PRO A 104 -14.81 4.42 1.07
C PRO A 104 -14.17 5.09 2.29
N GLU A 105 -14.21 6.42 2.32
CA GLU A 105 -13.69 7.24 3.43
C GLU A 105 -14.26 6.82 4.79
N SER A 106 -15.56 6.53 4.83
CA SER A 106 -16.27 6.07 6.03
C SER A 106 -15.69 4.79 6.61
N ASP A 107 -15.24 3.89 5.74
CA ASP A 107 -14.87 2.52 6.13
C ASP A 107 -13.40 2.52 6.60
N PHE A 108 -12.58 3.38 6.00
CA PHE A 108 -11.25 3.68 6.51
C PHE A 108 -11.27 4.46 7.83
N GLN A 109 -12.17 5.44 7.99
CA GLN A 109 -12.31 6.15 9.25
C GLN A 109 -12.78 5.20 10.38
N GLN A 110 -13.72 4.30 10.09
CA GLN A 110 -14.13 3.27 11.05
C GLN A 110 -12.98 2.33 11.43
N LEU A 111 -12.14 1.91 10.47
CA LEU A 111 -10.89 1.18 10.75
C LEU A 111 -10.01 1.97 11.74
N ARG A 112 -9.80 3.27 11.50
CA ARG A 112 -8.97 4.14 12.34
C ARG A 112 -9.54 4.31 13.74
N ASP A 113 -10.85 4.50 13.87
CA ASP A 113 -11.55 4.67 15.15
C ASP A 113 -11.50 3.40 16.04
N LEU A 114 -11.24 2.23 15.47
CA LEU A 114 -11.11 0.94 16.17
C LEU A 114 -9.70 0.65 16.71
N LEU A 115 -8.70 1.47 16.36
CA LEU A 115 -7.28 1.21 16.59
C LEU A 115 -6.65 2.34 17.43
N PRO A 116 -6.48 2.17 18.76
CA PRO A 116 -6.01 3.23 19.66
C PRO A 116 -4.63 3.77 19.29
N GLU A 117 -4.57 5.05 18.93
CA GLU A 117 -3.38 5.66 18.34
C GLU A 117 -2.29 6.10 19.32
N SER A 118 -2.64 6.38 20.59
CA SER A 118 -1.71 6.99 21.55
C SER A 118 -0.52 6.07 21.83
N GLU A 119 0.66 6.66 22.05
CA GLU A 119 1.84 5.87 22.44
C GLU A 119 1.70 5.23 23.82
N ASP A 120 0.91 5.86 24.71
CA ASP A 120 0.55 5.35 26.03
C ASP A 120 -0.59 4.29 26.01
N ASP A 121 -1.23 4.07 24.85
CA ASP A 121 -2.32 3.09 24.65
C ASP A 121 -1.81 1.86 23.86
N GLU A 122 -2.08 1.80 22.55
CA GLU A 122 -1.71 0.67 21.66
C GLU A 122 -0.83 1.10 20.46
N ASN A 123 -0.51 2.40 20.34
CA ASN A 123 0.42 2.99 19.36
C ASN A 123 0.07 2.73 17.87
N TRP A 124 -1.21 2.52 17.53
CA TRP A 124 -1.63 2.19 16.16
C TRP A 124 -1.45 3.30 15.12
N ARG A 125 -1.16 4.54 15.54
CA ARG A 125 -0.78 5.63 14.62
C ARG A 125 0.34 5.21 13.67
N LYS A 126 1.23 4.33 14.15
CA LYS A 126 2.34 3.75 13.39
C LYS A 126 1.91 2.94 12.16
N LEU A 127 0.67 2.46 12.07
CA LEU A 127 0.13 1.84 10.85
C LEU A 127 -0.23 2.89 9.79
N PHE A 128 -0.63 4.08 10.21
CA PHE A 128 -1.15 5.14 9.35
C PHE A 128 -0.10 6.15 8.88
N GLU A 129 1.17 6.02 9.28
CA GLU A 129 2.26 6.96 8.95
C GLU A 129 2.36 7.34 7.47
N ILE A 130 2.18 6.39 6.54
CA ILE A 130 2.22 6.67 5.09
C ILE A 130 0.95 7.41 4.63
N VAL A 131 -0.22 7.02 5.14
CA VAL A 131 -1.50 7.68 4.82
C VAL A 131 -1.50 9.12 5.33
N ASP A 132 -1.00 9.35 6.55
CA ASP A 132 -0.90 10.66 7.19
C ASP A 132 0.16 11.56 6.52
N ALA A 133 1.10 10.96 5.77
CA ALA A 133 2.10 11.67 4.97
C ALA A 133 1.62 12.09 3.56
N GLY A 134 0.35 11.81 3.19
CA GLY A 134 -0.20 12.06 1.85
C GLY A 134 -0.31 10.81 0.96
N GLY A 135 0.18 9.67 1.46
CA GLY A 135 0.19 8.37 0.79
C GLY A 135 1.56 8.00 0.22
N TRP A 136 1.66 6.81 -0.40
CA TRP A 136 2.95 6.26 -0.83
C TRP A 136 3.76 7.16 -1.79
N GLY A 137 3.10 7.95 -2.65
CA GLY A 137 3.77 8.87 -3.57
C GLY A 137 4.58 9.94 -2.83
N ASP A 138 3.88 10.78 -2.07
CA ASP A 138 4.47 11.85 -1.26
C ASP A 138 5.49 11.30 -0.24
N ALA A 139 5.22 10.13 0.34
CA ALA A 139 6.14 9.46 1.26
C ALA A 139 7.42 8.95 0.57
N ALA A 140 7.36 8.47 -0.67
CA ALA A 140 8.53 8.04 -1.44
C ALA A 140 9.38 9.23 -1.89
N GLU A 141 8.76 10.33 -2.30
CA GLU A 141 9.46 11.59 -2.61
C GLU A 141 10.20 12.15 -1.38
N ALA A 142 9.55 12.13 -0.20
CA ALA A 142 10.16 12.57 1.06
C ALA A 142 11.37 11.71 1.48
N GLN A 143 11.36 10.41 1.20
CA GLN A 143 12.46 9.50 1.54
C GLN A 143 13.65 9.57 0.57
N THR A 144 13.41 9.91 -0.71
CA THR A 144 14.46 9.96 -1.74
C THR A 144 15.17 11.32 -1.81
N GLY A 145 14.63 12.37 -1.19
CA GLY A 145 15.18 13.73 -1.28
C GLY A 145 15.16 14.29 -2.71
N GLY A 146 14.30 13.74 -3.57
CA GLY A 146 14.17 14.11 -4.97
C GLY A 146 13.41 15.42 -5.11
N GLY A 147 14.10 16.47 -5.58
CA GLY A 147 13.41 17.63 -6.14
C GLY A 147 12.59 17.26 -7.38
N PRO A 148 11.61 18.10 -7.79
CA PRO A 148 10.68 17.76 -8.87
C PRO A 148 11.40 17.32 -10.13
N GLN A 149 11.14 16.09 -10.55
CA GLN A 149 11.74 15.49 -11.73
C GLN A 149 11.13 16.18 -12.97
N PRO A 150 11.90 16.94 -13.76
CA PRO A 150 11.34 17.63 -14.92
C PRO A 150 10.97 16.58 -15.98
N ASP A 151 9.74 16.66 -16.49
CA ASP A 151 9.27 15.83 -17.60
C ASP A 151 10.24 15.94 -18.79
N ALA A 152 11.00 14.87 -19.01
CA ALA A 152 11.96 14.75 -20.10
C ALA A 152 11.23 14.48 -21.43
N THR A 153 10.43 15.44 -21.88
CA THR A 153 9.92 15.49 -23.27
C THR A 153 10.74 16.50 -24.08
N GLY A 154 12.00 16.16 -24.34
CA GLY A 154 12.62 16.53 -25.62
C GLY A 154 12.05 15.59 -26.70
N GLY A 155 11.92 15.98 -27.97
CA GLY A 155 12.58 17.09 -28.67
C GLY A 155 13.29 16.50 -29.89
N ASP A 156 13.08 17.09 -31.08
CA ASP A 156 13.39 16.52 -32.41
C ASP A 156 12.59 15.22 -32.72
N GLU A 157 12.32 14.78 -33.95
CA GLU A 157 12.61 15.23 -35.32
C GLU A 157 11.30 15.68 -36.02
N LEU A 158 11.24 16.41 -37.14
CA LEU A 158 12.22 17.12 -38.00
C LEU A 158 11.46 18.23 -38.77
N GLY A 159 12.16 19.23 -39.33
CA GLY A 159 11.57 20.25 -40.23
C GLY A 159 12.35 20.33 -41.55
N GLU A 160 11.75 19.85 -42.65
CA GLU A 160 12.44 19.64 -43.93
C GLU A 160 12.83 20.95 -44.65
N MET A 161 13.94 20.89 -45.40
CA MET A 161 14.75 22.06 -45.74
C MET A 161 14.37 22.67 -47.10
N ASP A 162 13.63 23.78 -47.11
CA ASP A 162 13.47 24.61 -48.31
C ASP A 162 14.70 25.52 -48.53
N ARG A 163 15.58 25.09 -49.45
CA ARG A 163 16.45 25.98 -50.24
C ARG A 163 17.19 25.22 -51.36
N GLY A 164 16.59 25.20 -52.55
CA GLY A 164 17.21 24.71 -53.79
C GLY A 164 17.00 25.71 -54.92
N SER A 165 17.88 26.71 -55.03
CA SER A 165 17.87 27.65 -56.17
C SER A 165 18.44 26.99 -57.42
N ASP A 166 17.69 27.02 -58.51
CA ASP A 166 18.10 26.48 -59.82
C ASP A 166 18.34 27.61 -60.83
N PRO A 167 19.52 27.69 -61.49
CA PRO A 167 19.79 28.60 -62.59
C PRO A 167 20.14 27.90 -63.93
N ALA A 168 19.67 28.51 -65.03
CA ALA A 168 19.77 28.12 -66.45
C ALA A 168 18.74 27.08 -66.93
N GLU A 169 18.13 27.20 -68.12
CA GLU A 169 18.41 28.08 -69.28
C GLU A 169 17.27 29.05 -69.62
#